data_AF-A0A947Y3X9-F1
#
_entry.id   AF-A0A947Y3X9-F1
#
_cell.length_a   1.000
_cell.length_b   1.000
_cell.length_c   1.000
_cell.angle_alpha   90.00
_cell.angle_beta   90.00
_cell.angle_gamma   90.00
#
_symmetry.space_group_name_H-M   'P 1'
#
loop_
_entity.id
_entity.type
_entity.pdbx_description
1 polymer ?
#
loop_
_entity_poly.entity_id
_entity_poly.type
_entity_poly.pdbx_seq_one_letter_code
_entity_poly.pdbx_strand_id
1 'polypeptide(L)'
;MATATERIPVLLSREEKINLAQKARQSRVSMGEYLRRAAAAYRTTEDDAVLEGMISQMLKTTEQAEHAIDNALTFIEASNQRIAAMESKRRG
;
A
#
# COMPACT_ATOMS: atom_id res chain seq x y z
N MET A 1 31.79 15.99 -29.24
CA MET A 1 30.51 16.08 -28.53
C MET A 1 30.11 14.66 -28.15
N ALA A 2 30.31 14.28 -26.89
CA ALA A 2 29.94 12.94 -26.43
C ALA A 2 28.42 12.82 -26.47
N THR A 3 27.89 11.87 -27.23
CA THR A 3 26.47 11.51 -27.17
C THR A 3 26.20 10.93 -25.79
N ALA A 4 25.42 11.64 -24.97
CA ALA A 4 25.12 11.27 -23.58
C ALA A 4 24.19 10.02 -23.46
N THR A 5 24.06 9.21 -24.51
CA THR A 5 23.15 8.07 -24.57
C THR A 5 23.80 6.88 -25.26
N GLU A 6 23.61 5.71 -24.65
CA GLU A 6 24.06 4.41 -25.16
C GLU A 6 22.87 3.54 -25.56
N ARG A 7 23.09 2.56 -26.44
CA ARG A 7 22.04 1.63 -26.91
C ARG A 7 22.12 0.31 -26.16
N ILE A 8 20.95 -0.18 -25.72
CA ILE A 8 20.79 -1.52 -25.15
C ILE A 8 19.99 -2.38 -26.15
N PRO A 9 20.62 -3.24 -26.95
CA PRO A 9 19.89 -4.18 -27.79
C PRO A 9 19.32 -5.32 -26.94
N VAL A 10 18.00 -5.53 -27.01
CA VAL A 10 17.30 -6.61 -26.32
C VAL A 10 16.63 -7.51 -27.36
N LEU A 11 16.90 -8.81 -27.29
CA LEU A 11 16.25 -9.80 -28.13
C LEU A 11 14.88 -10.14 -27.56
N LEU A 12 13.88 -10.11 -28.43
CA LEU A 12 12.49 -10.41 -28.10
C LEU A 12 11.92 -11.33 -29.18
N SER A 13 11.04 -12.23 -28.80
CA SER A 13 10.17 -12.90 -29.75
C SER A 13 9.24 -11.88 -30.43
N ARG A 14 8.66 -12.30 -31.57
CA ARG A 14 7.70 -11.46 -32.30
C ARG A 14 6.48 -11.11 -31.44
N GLU A 15 6.00 -12.08 -30.67
CA GLU A 15 4.82 -11.92 -29.81
C GLU A 15 5.09 -10.95 -28.66
N GLU A 16 6.22 -11.09 -27.96
CA GLU A 16 6.63 -10.16 -26.89
C GLU A 16 6.72 -8.73 -27.41
N LYS A 17 7.30 -8.54 -28.61
CA LYS A 17 7.40 -7.22 -29.24
C LYS A 17 6.02 -6.61 -29.52
N ILE A 18 5.06 -7.42 -29.98
CA ILE A 18 3.68 -6.97 -30.23
C ILE A 18 3.01 -6.55 -28.92
N ASN A 19 3.12 -7.39 -27.89
CA ASN A 19 2.54 -7.13 -26.58
C ASN A 19 3.09 -5.85 -25.95
N LEU A 20 4.41 -5.65 -25.98
CA LEU A 20 5.04 -4.42 -25.50
C LEU A 20 4.61 -3.20 -26.31
N ALA A 21 4.42 -3.34 -27.63
CA ALA A 21 3.97 -2.23 -28.48
C ALA A 21 2.55 -1.81 -28.15
N GLN A 22 1.69 -2.77 -27.83
CA GLN A 22 0.31 -2.51 -27.42
C GLN A 22 0.27 -1.79 -26.07
N LYS A 23 1.08 -2.23 -25.09
CA LYS A 23 1.21 -1.56 -23.78
C LYS A 23 1.72 -0.13 -23.91
N ALA A 24 2.76 0.10 -24.71
CA ALA A 24 3.28 1.45 -24.97
C ALA A 24 2.21 2.38 -25.59
N ARG A 25 1.42 1.86 -26.55
CA ARG A 25 0.29 2.59 -27.16
C ARG A 25 -0.80 2.92 -26.14
N GLN A 26 -1.19 1.96 -25.30
CA GLN A 26 -2.18 2.18 -24.24
C GLN A 26 -1.73 3.26 -23.25
N SER A 27 -0.43 3.31 -22.94
CA SER A 27 0.19 4.34 -22.10
C SER A 27 0.48 5.66 -22.83
N ARG A 28 0.13 5.78 -24.11
CA ARG A 28 0.35 6.99 -24.95
C ARG A 28 1.80 7.47 -24.98
N VAL A 29 2.76 6.55 -24.92
CA VAL A 29 4.20 6.84 -25.01
C VAL A 29 4.85 6.01 -26.13
N SER A 30 6.06 6.40 -26.52
CA SER A 30 6.84 5.60 -27.48
C SER A 30 7.29 4.28 -26.84
N MET A 31 7.60 3.28 -27.67
CA MET A 31 8.15 2.01 -27.19
C MET A 31 9.43 2.21 -26.37
N GLY A 32 10.34 3.07 -26.84
CA GLY A 32 11.61 3.33 -26.15
C GLY A 32 11.41 3.99 -24.79
N GLU A 33 10.47 4.93 -24.68
CA GLU A 33 10.15 5.58 -23.41
C GLU A 33 9.41 4.63 -22.46
N TYR A 34 8.50 3.81 -22.98
CA TYR A 34 7.84 2.76 -22.21
C TYR A 34 8.86 1.81 -21.58
N LEU A 35 9.79 1.28 -22.37
CA LEU A 35 10.84 0.37 -21.89
C LEU A 35 11.82 1.06 -20.94
N ARG A 36 12.19 2.33 -21.19
CA ARG A 36 13.04 3.10 -20.27
C ARG A 36 12.39 3.23 -18.89
N ARG A 37 11.10 3.58 -18.85
CA ARG A 37 10.34 3.68 -17.59
C ARG A 37 10.18 2.34 -16.92
N ALA A 38 9.85 1.29 -17.67
CA ALA A 38 9.71 -0.05 -17.15
C ALA A 38 11.03 -0.57 -16.54
N ALA A 39 12.18 -0.32 -17.19
CA ALA A 39 13.49 -0.67 -16.66
C ALA A 39 13.84 0.14 -15.39
N ALA A 40 13.52 1.44 -15.34
CA ALA A 40 13.75 2.27 -14.16
C ALA A 40 12.83 1.91 -12.96
N ALA A 41 11.62 1.44 -13.26
CA ALA A 41 10.64 0.99 -12.28
C ALA A 41 10.79 -0.50 -11.92
N TYR A 42 11.69 -1.23 -12.60
CA TYR A 42 11.97 -2.61 -12.24
C TYR A 42 12.55 -2.63 -10.82
N ARG A 43 11.91 -3.42 -9.96
CA ARG A 43 12.25 -3.63 -8.56
C ARG A 43 12.47 -5.12 -8.37
N THR A 44 13.49 -5.48 -7.60
CA THR A 44 13.75 -6.88 -7.26
C THR A 44 12.80 -7.29 -6.13
N THR A 45 12.54 -8.59 -5.98
CA THR A 45 11.61 -9.15 -5.00
C THR A 45 11.84 -8.72 -3.53
N GLU A 46 12.98 -8.11 -3.20
CA GLU A 46 13.21 -7.50 -1.88
C GLU A 46 12.23 -6.35 -1.58
N ASP A 47 11.79 -5.61 -2.59
CA ASP A 47 10.82 -4.51 -2.41
C ASP A 47 9.41 -5.03 -2.09
N ASP A 48 9.04 -6.22 -2.57
CA ASP A 48 7.77 -6.86 -2.25
C ASP A 48 7.70 -7.27 -0.78
N ALA A 49 8.81 -7.78 -0.23
CA ALA A 49 8.91 -8.14 1.19
C ALA A 49 8.80 -6.90 2.11
N VAL A 50 9.36 -5.77 1.69
CA VAL A 50 9.21 -4.50 2.42
C VAL A 50 7.76 -4.04 2.41
N LEU A 51 7.09 -4.10 1.25
CA LEU A 51 5.68 -3.74 1.11
C LEU A 51 4.78 -4.63 1.97
N GLU A 52 5.02 -5.94 1.95
CA GLU A 52 4.30 -6.93 2.76
C GLU A 52 4.51 -6.70 4.26
N GLY A 53 5.73 -6.35 4.68
CA GLY A 53 6.04 -5.96 6.06
C GLY A 53 5.28 -4.70 6.49
N MET A 54 5.17 -3.70 5.62
CA MET A 54 4.39 -2.47 5.90
C MET A 54 2.90 -2.77 6.06
N ILE A 55 2.33 -3.60 5.19
CA ILE A 55 0.92 -4.01 5.26
C ILE A 55 0.65 -4.77 6.57
N SER A 56 1.53 -5.72 6.90
CA SER A 56 1.43 -6.50 8.13
C SER A 56 1.46 -5.61 9.38
N GLN A 57 2.35 -4.63 9.41
CA GLN A 57 2.44 -3.68 10.52
C GLN A 57 1.19 -2.79 10.60
N MET A 58 0.66 -2.33 9.46
CA MET A 58 -0.56 -1.52 9.42
C MET A 58 -1.74 -2.30 10.01
N LEU A 59 -1.95 -3.54 9.56
CA LEU A 59 -3.03 -4.41 10.07
C LEU A 59 -2.91 -4.61 11.59
N LYS A 60 -1.71 -4.92 12.08
CA LYS A 60 -1.45 -5.08 13.51
C LYS A 60 -1.79 -3.82 14.30
N THR A 61 -1.41 -2.64 13.80
CA THR A 61 -1.72 -1.38 14.49
C THR A 61 -3.21 -1.04 14.46
N THR A 62 -3.92 -1.42 13.38
CA THR A 62 -5.37 -1.25 13.29
C THR A 62 -6.09 -2.14 14.30
N GLU A 63 -5.73 -3.41 14.41
CA GLU A 63 -6.29 -4.34 15.40
C GLU A 63 -6.05 -3.84 16.83
N GLN A 64 -4.85 -3.32 17.12
CA GLN A 64 -4.54 -2.72 18.42
C GLN A 64 -5.42 -1.50 18.72
N ALA A 65 -5.67 -0.65 17.72
CA ALA A 65 -6.52 0.52 17.87
C ALA A 65 -7.99 0.13 18.10
N GLU A 66 -8.50 -0.86 17.37
CA GLU A 66 -9.85 -1.42 17.56
C GLU A 66 -10.02 -1.93 19.00
N HIS A 67 -9.09 -2.75 19.50
CA HIS A 67 -9.10 -3.21 20.88
C HIS A 67 -9.04 -2.06 21.91
N ALA A 68 -8.26 -1.02 21.65
CA ALA A 68 -8.19 0.13 22.53
C ALA A 68 -9.52 0.90 22.59
N ILE A 69 -10.21 1.02 21.46
CA ILE A 69 -11.54 1.65 21.37
C ILE A 69 -12.57 0.83 22.14
N ASP A 70 -12.62 -0.49 21.93
CA ASP A 70 -13.57 -1.38 22.63
C ASP A 70 -13.37 -1.34 24.14
N ASN A 71 -12.12 -1.32 24.60
CA ASN A 71 -11.79 -1.19 26.01
C ASN A 71 -12.25 0.16 26.58
N ALA A 72 -12.06 1.24 25.83
CA ALA A 72 -12.50 2.58 26.24
C ALA A 72 -14.03 2.65 26.35
N LEU A 73 -14.76 2.10 25.38
CA LEU A 73 -16.23 2.05 25.39
C LEU A 73 -16.75 1.23 26.57
N THR A 74 -16.17 0.05 26.81
CA THR A 74 -16.50 -0.80 27.96
C THR A 74 -16.28 -0.07 29.30
N PHE A 75 -15.17 0.66 29.42
CA PHE A 75 -14.87 1.44 30.61
C PHE A 75 -15.87 2.57 30.84
N ILE A 76 -16.24 3.30 29.78
CA ILE A 76 -17.24 4.38 29.83
C ILE A 76 -18.59 3.82 30.27
N GLU A 77 -19.04 2.70 29.71
CA GLU A 77 -20.30 2.06 30.09
C GLU A 77 -20.32 1.68 31.57
N ALA A 78 -19.27 1.01 32.05
CA ALA A 78 -19.15 0.66 33.46
C ALA A 78 -19.12 1.90 34.37
N SER A 79 -18.52 3.01 33.90
CA SER A 79 -18.53 4.28 34.62
C SER A 79 -19.92 4.89 34.71
N ASN A 80 -20.66 4.91 33.59
CA ASN A 80 -22.03 5.42 33.53
C ASN A 80 -22.96 4.63 34.47
N GLN A 81 -22.81 3.30 34.54
CA GLN A 81 -23.56 2.46 35.49
C GLN A 81 -23.27 2.85 36.96
N ARG A 82 -22.00 3.10 37.31
CA ARG A 82 -21.62 3.54 38.66
C ARG A 82 -22.21 4.92 39.00
N ILE A 83 -22.16 5.86 38.06
CA ILE A 83 -22.73 7.21 38.24
C ILE A 83 -24.25 7.10 38.48
N ALA A 84 -24.97 6.36 37.64
CA ALA A 84 -26.41 6.17 37.80
C ALA A 84 -26.79 5.55 39.15
N ALA A 85 -26.02 4.57 39.64
CA ALA A 85 -26.23 3.96 40.95
C ALA A 85 -25.95 4.93 42.12
N MET A 86 -25.01 5.86 41.98
CA MET A 86 -24.77 6.91 42.98
C MET A 86 -25.87 7.96 42.98
N GLU A 87 -26.35 8.36 41.80
CA GLU A 87 -27.41 9.36 41.65
C GLU A 87 -28.76 8.86 42.17
N SER A 88 -29.09 7.58 41.96
CA SER A 88 -30.33 6.97 42.49
C SER A 88 -30.32 6.90 44.01
N LYS A 89 -29.19 6.51 44.62
CA LYS A 89 -29.02 6.51 46.09
C LYS A 89 -29.12 7.88 46.74
N ARG A 90 -28.85 8.96 45.99
CA ARG A 90 -28.92 10.34 46.49
C ARG A 90 -30.33 10.94 46.40
N ARG A 91 -31.22 10.34 45.60
CA ARG A 91 -32.59 10.83 45.35
C ARG A 91 -33.69 10.06 46.09
N GLY A 92 -33.39 8.87 46.63
CA GLY A 92 -34.26 8.13 47.56
C GLY A 92 -33.88 8.40 49.01
#